data_AF-A0A7L5A8F3-F1
#
_entry.id   AF-A0A7L5A8F3-F1
#
_cell.length_a   1.000
_cell.length_b   1.000
_cell.length_c   1.000
_cell.angle_alpha   90.00
_cell.angle_beta   90.00
_cell.angle_gamma   90.00
#
_symmetry.space_group_name_H-M   'P 1'
#
loop_
_entity.id
_entity.type
_entity.pdbx_description
1 polymer ?
#
loop_
_entity_poly.entity_id
_entity_poly.type
_entity_poly.pdbx_seq_one_letter_code
_entity_poly.pdbx_strand_id
1 'polypeptide(L)'
;MKLTTTLTILTLSVSAFAQTTTPAAPKTVTKPPVHHTTTAVHHAAAAAAPTCATTTTMSDKIPAVTGCAKPLYALSYIDTVIGTGEPAVPRKWYTVHYTGYLLDGTKFDSSVDRGQPFTFPYGAHQVIAGWDTGFEGMHVGGKRRLFVPYQLAYGEAGHPPAIPEKAELIFDVELIAISDQPPAPPAQPTETPKQ
;
A
#
# COMPACT_ATOMS: atom_id res chain seq x y z
N MET A 1 2.79 -12.82 -57.83
CA MET A 1 2.99 -11.36 -57.88
C MET A 1 3.90 -10.97 -56.72
N LYS A 2 5.14 -10.55 -57.02
CA LYS A 2 6.14 -10.13 -56.03
C LYS A 2 6.19 -8.59 -56.08
N LEU A 3 5.93 -7.90 -54.98
CA LEU A 3 6.25 -6.47 -54.84
C LEU A 3 7.34 -6.32 -53.78
N THR A 4 8.52 -6.04 -54.27
CA THR A 4 9.72 -5.67 -53.52
C THR A 4 9.76 -4.15 -53.49
N THR A 5 9.61 -3.53 -52.31
CA THR A 5 9.69 -2.07 -52.16
C THR A 5 10.94 -1.71 -51.40
N THR A 6 11.73 -0.86 -52.05
CA THR A 6 13.12 -0.48 -51.77
C THR A 6 13.27 0.42 -50.54
N LEU A 7 14.36 0.15 -49.82
CA LEU A 7 14.94 0.84 -48.67
C LEU A 7 15.58 2.18 -49.09
N THR A 8 15.26 3.29 -48.40
CA THR A 8 15.99 4.55 -48.51
C THR A 8 16.56 4.93 -47.15
N ILE A 9 17.88 4.80 -47.01
CA ILE A 9 18.67 5.19 -45.84
C ILE A 9 19.03 6.68 -46.02
N LEU A 10 18.59 7.54 -45.10
CA LEU A 10 19.02 8.94 -45.02
C LEU A 10 19.95 9.09 -43.81
N THR A 11 21.25 9.11 -44.06
CA THR A 11 22.29 9.53 -43.12
C THR A 11 22.42 11.05 -43.13
N LEU A 12 22.41 11.71 -41.96
CA LEU A 12 22.91 13.08 -41.80
C LEU A 12 23.39 13.35 -40.35
N SER A 13 24.71 13.46 -40.26
CA SER A 13 25.54 14.41 -39.51
C SER A 13 25.38 14.60 -37.98
N VAL A 14 26.47 14.23 -37.30
CA VAL A 14 26.86 14.64 -35.94
C VAL A 14 27.31 16.11 -35.94
N SER A 15 26.94 16.87 -34.91
CA SER A 15 27.70 18.04 -34.46
C SER A 15 27.61 18.16 -32.95
N ALA A 16 28.79 18.06 -32.32
CA ALA A 16 29.05 18.40 -30.93
C ALA A 16 28.97 19.92 -30.74
N PHE A 17 28.62 20.39 -29.53
CA PHE A 17 29.49 21.23 -28.70
C PHE A 17 28.79 21.71 -27.40
N ALA A 18 29.63 21.84 -26.38
CA ALA A 18 29.51 22.71 -25.20
C ALA A 18 28.53 22.33 -24.08
N GLN A 19 29.05 21.54 -23.14
CA GLN A 19 28.71 21.68 -21.72
C GLN A 19 29.42 22.92 -21.16
N THR A 20 28.67 23.87 -20.63
CA THR A 20 29.13 24.82 -19.61
C THR A 20 27.96 25.15 -18.69
N THR A 21 27.77 24.37 -17.63
CA THR A 21 26.94 24.78 -16.50
C THR A 21 27.84 25.44 -15.46
N THR A 22 27.72 26.76 -15.38
CA THR A 22 28.30 27.66 -14.38
C THR A 22 27.96 27.20 -12.94
N PRO A 23 28.91 27.18 -12.00
CA PRO A 23 28.61 27.07 -10.58
C PRO A 23 28.30 28.46 -10.00
N ALA A 24 27.07 28.70 -9.59
CA ALA A 24 26.70 29.86 -8.79
C ALA A 24 26.78 29.53 -7.29
N ALA A 25 27.83 30.01 -6.64
CA ALA A 25 27.92 30.04 -5.19
C ALA A 25 27.00 31.15 -4.62
N PRO A 26 26.18 30.88 -3.59
CA PRO A 26 25.53 31.95 -2.85
C PRO A 26 26.51 32.58 -1.84
N LYS A 27 26.58 33.91 -1.90
CA LYS A 27 27.37 34.77 -1.02
C LYS A 27 26.85 34.72 0.42
N THR A 28 27.77 34.53 1.34
CA THR A 28 27.65 34.78 2.78
C THR A 28 27.24 36.23 3.02
N VAL A 29 26.14 36.45 3.75
CA VAL A 29 25.81 37.74 4.38
C VAL A 29 25.60 37.49 5.88
N THR A 30 26.46 38.11 6.67
CA THR A 30 26.52 38.08 8.12
C THR A 30 25.63 39.16 8.74
N LYS A 31 24.82 38.82 9.76
CA LYS A 31 24.37 39.77 10.81
C LYS A 31 24.16 39.01 12.14
N PRO A 32 24.66 39.53 13.29
CA PRO A 32 24.65 38.84 14.60
C PRO A 32 23.45 39.26 15.49
N PRO A 33 23.30 38.71 16.72
CA PRO A 33 22.18 37.88 17.16
C PRO A 33 21.04 38.66 17.85
N VAL A 34 19.80 38.20 17.71
CA VAL A 34 18.68 38.60 18.58
C VAL A 34 18.07 37.35 19.21
N HIS A 35 18.21 37.28 20.54
CA HIS A 35 17.65 36.24 21.38
C HIS A 35 16.14 36.10 21.15
N HIS A 36 15.73 34.97 20.58
CA HIS A 36 14.42 34.40 20.80
C HIS A 36 14.66 33.02 21.38
N THR A 37 14.47 32.91 22.68
CA THR A 37 14.35 31.65 23.40
C THR A 37 13.16 30.90 22.81
N THR A 38 13.40 30.09 21.79
CA THR A 38 12.45 29.07 21.37
C THR A 38 12.76 27.85 22.21
N THR A 39 11.91 27.65 23.22
CA THR A 39 11.72 26.38 23.91
C THR A 39 11.41 25.33 22.84
N ALA A 40 12.44 24.65 22.34
CA ALA A 40 12.29 23.42 21.59
C ALA A 40 11.81 22.36 22.59
N VAL A 41 10.50 22.33 22.80
CA VAL A 41 9.85 21.23 23.49
C VAL A 41 10.12 20.00 22.63
N HIS A 42 10.99 19.15 23.14
CA HIS A 42 11.23 17.80 22.66
C HIS A 42 9.88 17.08 22.49
N HIS A 43 9.36 17.00 21.28
CA HIS A 43 8.65 15.80 20.86
C HIS A 43 9.65 14.96 20.10
N ALA A 44 10.52 14.31 20.89
CA ALA A 44 11.10 13.06 20.45
C ALA A 44 9.93 12.15 20.11
N ALA A 45 9.62 12.05 18.81
CA ALA A 45 8.88 10.91 18.30
C ALA A 45 9.70 9.69 18.70
N ALA A 46 9.26 9.04 19.78
CA ALA A 46 9.78 7.75 20.16
C ALA A 46 9.51 6.84 18.97
N ALA A 47 10.54 6.61 18.17
CA ALA A 47 10.60 5.48 17.27
C ALA A 47 10.40 4.25 18.14
N ALA A 48 9.17 3.75 18.18
CA ALA A 48 8.87 2.47 18.78
C ALA A 48 9.73 1.44 18.02
N ALA A 49 10.71 0.88 18.72
CA ALA A 49 11.54 -0.19 18.20
C ALA A 49 10.64 -1.32 17.66
N PRO A 50 11.08 -2.08 16.63
CA PRO A 50 10.35 -3.27 16.20
C PRO A 50 10.51 -4.33 17.29
N THR A 51 9.59 -4.31 18.25
CA THR A 51 9.54 -5.32 19.30
C THR A 51 9.10 -6.61 18.63
N CYS A 52 10.03 -7.53 18.34
CA CYS A 52 9.74 -8.96 18.24
C CYS A 52 9.29 -9.44 19.64
N ALA A 53 8.17 -8.92 20.13
CA ALA A 53 7.49 -9.42 21.31
C ALA A 53 6.32 -10.24 20.82
N THR A 54 6.37 -11.51 21.18
CA THR A 54 5.23 -12.38 21.44
C THR A 54 3.97 -11.57 21.70
N THR A 55 3.00 -11.71 20.80
CA THR A 55 1.57 -11.46 21.03
C THR A 55 1.32 -10.33 22.03
N THR A 56 1.37 -9.07 21.59
CA THR A 56 0.52 -8.08 22.23
C THR A 56 -0.87 -8.71 22.25
N THR A 57 -1.40 -8.95 23.45
CA THR A 57 -2.67 -9.61 23.73
C THR A 57 -3.79 -8.91 22.97
N MET A 58 -3.93 -9.25 21.70
CA MET A 58 -5.10 -8.92 20.90
C MET A 58 -6.27 -9.75 21.44
N SER A 59 -7.48 -9.23 21.29
CA SER A 59 -8.70 -9.94 21.68
C SER A 59 -8.70 -11.38 21.18
N ASP A 60 -9.17 -12.32 22.02
CA ASP A 60 -9.25 -13.75 21.70
C ASP A 60 -10.08 -14.07 20.44
N LYS A 61 -10.83 -13.08 19.95
CA LYS A 61 -11.65 -13.18 18.73
C LYS A 61 -10.86 -12.97 17.44
N ILE A 62 -9.65 -12.41 17.51
CA ILE A 62 -8.77 -12.24 16.35
C ILE A 62 -7.91 -13.49 16.22
N PRO A 63 -7.86 -14.16 15.03
CA PRO A 63 -7.00 -15.32 14.85
C PRO A 63 -5.55 -15.03 15.24
N ALA A 64 -4.92 -15.90 16.02
CA ALA A 64 -3.51 -15.72 16.36
C ALA A 64 -2.63 -15.88 15.11
N VAL A 65 -1.61 -15.04 14.96
CA VAL A 65 -0.60 -15.16 13.91
C VAL A 65 0.79 -15.26 14.53
N THR A 66 1.67 -16.03 13.91
CA THR A 66 3.07 -16.18 14.33
C THR A 66 3.96 -15.31 13.46
N GLY A 67 4.90 -14.60 14.08
CA GLY A 67 5.91 -13.80 13.40
C GLY A 67 6.22 -12.50 14.14
N CYS A 68 7.24 -11.79 13.68
CA CYS A 68 7.56 -10.46 14.19
C CYS A 68 6.87 -9.38 13.36
N ALA A 69 6.29 -8.39 14.04
CA ALA A 69 5.81 -7.19 13.37
C ALA A 69 6.99 -6.41 12.80
N LYS A 70 6.90 -6.08 11.51
CA LYS A 70 7.86 -5.26 10.77
C LYS A 70 7.21 -3.91 10.45
N PRO A 71 7.94 -2.80 10.57
CA PRO A 71 7.43 -1.51 10.10
C PRO A 71 7.36 -1.49 8.57
N LEU A 72 6.36 -0.78 8.03
CA LEU A 72 6.24 -0.46 6.61
C LEU A 72 5.62 0.93 6.50
N TYR A 73 6.41 1.92 6.10
CA TYR A 73 6.01 3.32 6.15
C TYR A 73 5.47 3.72 7.53
N ALA A 74 4.19 4.10 7.61
CA ALA A 74 3.49 4.49 8.83
C ALA A 74 2.51 3.40 9.33
N LEU A 75 2.64 2.16 8.85
CA LEU A 75 1.93 0.99 9.38
C LEU A 75 2.93 -0.10 9.82
N SER A 76 2.43 -1.19 10.39
CA SER A 76 3.24 -2.39 10.61
C SER A 76 2.55 -3.65 10.09
N TYR A 77 3.31 -4.71 9.87
CA TYR A 77 2.78 -5.95 9.32
C TYR A 77 3.51 -7.19 9.83
N ILE A 78 2.86 -8.36 9.74
CA ILE A 78 3.45 -9.67 9.93
C ILE A 78 3.19 -10.50 8.69
N ASP A 79 4.24 -11.01 8.05
CA ASP A 79 4.08 -12.05 7.03
C ASP A 79 3.79 -13.38 7.72
N THR A 80 2.65 -13.98 7.40
CA THR A 80 2.29 -15.31 7.92
C THR A 80 2.59 -16.41 6.91
N VAL A 81 2.52 -16.08 5.61
CA VAL A 81 2.96 -16.94 4.52
C VAL A 81 3.69 -16.08 3.50
N ILE A 82 4.91 -16.46 3.13
CA ILE A 82 5.65 -15.82 2.04
C ILE A 82 5.20 -16.43 0.72
N GLY A 83 4.63 -15.61 -0.15
CA GLY A 83 4.22 -16.03 -1.49
C GLY A 83 5.44 -16.34 -2.38
N THR A 84 5.20 -17.07 -3.46
CA THR A 84 6.24 -17.47 -4.43
C THR A 84 5.93 -17.01 -5.85
N GLY A 85 4.78 -16.36 -6.06
CA GLY A 85 4.36 -15.87 -7.37
C GLY A 85 4.95 -14.49 -7.69
N GLU A 86 4.30 -13.78 -8.62
CA GLU A 86 4.72 -12.44 -9.05
C GLU A 86 4.86 -11.48 -7.86
N PRO A 87 5.93 -10.66 -7.80
CA PRO A 87 6.09 -9.65 -6.76
C PRO A 87 5.04 -8.55 -6.88
N ALA A 88 4.58 -8.05 -5.73
CA ALA A 88 3.67 -6.93 -5.63
C ALA A 88 4.32 -5.65 -6.21
N VAL A 89 3.76 -5.11 -7.28
CA VAL A 89 4.17 -3.85 -7.91
C VAL A 89 3.00 -2.86 -8.06
N PRO A 90 3.21 -1.55 -7.87
CA PRO A 90 2.20 -0.51 -8.08
C PRO A 90 1.59 -0.50 -9.49
N ARG A 91 0.43 0.17 -9.64
CA ARG A 91 -0.30 0.38 -10.91
C ARG A 91 -0.83 -0.89 -11.58
N LYS A 92 -1.01 -1.96 -10.81
CA LYS A 92 -1.69 -3.18 -11.23
C LYS A 92 -3.00 -3.35 -10.47
N TRP A 93 -3.82 -4.28 -10.94
CA TRP A 93 -5.03 -4.72 -10.27
C TRP A 93 -4.73 -5.91 -9.38
N TYR A 94 -4.99 -5.77 -8.09
CA TYR A 94 -4.78 -6.82 -7.11
C TYR A 94 -6.09 -7.49 -6.80
N THR A 95 -6.09 -8.82 -6.78
CA THR A 95 -7.20 -9.62 -6.27
C THR A 95 -6.78 -10.24 -4.94
N VAL A 96 -7.57 -9.99 -3.90
CA VAL A 96 -7.22 -10.40 -2.54
C VAL A 96 -8.39 -11.05 -1.82
N HIS A 97 -8.05 -11.99 -0.92
CA HIS A 97 -8.93 -12.29 0.21
C HIS A 97 -8.52 -11.45 1.40
N TYR A 98 -9.49 -11.03 2.20
CA TYR A 98 -9.22 -10.32 3.43
C TYR A 98 -10.28 -10.56 4.51
N THR A 99 -9.89 -10.31 5.75
CA THR A 99 -10.80 -10.08 6.87
C THR A 99 -10.29 -8.91 7.71
N GLY A 100 -11.18 -7.98 8.02
CA GLY A 100 -10.91 -6.79 8.81
C GLY A 100 -11.50 -6.88 10.21
N TYR A 101 -10.70 -6.50 11.21
CA TYR A 101 -11.05 -6.50 12.62
C TYR A 101 -10.76 -5.15 13.28
N LEU A 102 -11.57 -4.79 14.28
CA LEU A 102 -11.23 -3.79 15.28
C LEU A 102 -10.33 -4.42 16.36
N LEU A 103 -9.65 -3.60 17.17
CA LEU A 103 -8.77 -4.08 18.24
C LEU A 103 -9.48 -4.91 19.32
N ASP A 104 -10.78 -4.68 19.52
CA ASP A 104 -11.62 -5.47 20.43
C ASP A 104 -11.98 -6.86 19.86
N GLY A 105 -11.54 -7.15 18.63
CA GLY A 105 -11.77 -8.39 17.90
C GLY A 105 -13.10 -8.48 17.17
N THR A 106 -13.86 -7.39 17.11
CA THR A 106 -15.03 -7.29 16.25
C THR A 106 -14.61 -7.35 14.79
N LYS A 107 -15.00 -8.42 14.10
CA LYS A 107 -14.89 -8.53 12.64
C LYS A 107 -15.91 -7.58 12.01
N PHE A 108 -15.44 -6.55 11.31
CA PHE A 108 -16.31 -5.58 10.65
C PHE A 108 -16.56 -5.92 9.17
N ASP A 109 -15.63 -6.64 8.53
CA ASP A 109 -15.77 -7.01 7.12
C ASP A 109 -14.91 -8.23 6.75
N SER A 110 -15.35 -9.02 5.76
CA SER A 110 -14.60 -10.16 5.22
C SER A 110 -15.03 -10.52 3.81
N SER A 111 -14.07 -10.61 2.88
CA SER A 111 -14.33 -11.13 1.54
C SER A 111 -14.44 -12.66 1.51
N VAL A 112 -13.86 -13.34 2.51
CA VAL A 112 -13.97 -14.80 2.68
C VAL A 112 -15.39 -15.19 3.08
N ASP A 113 -15.99 -14.47 4.04
CA ASP A 113 -17.38 -14.72 4.46
C ASP A 113 -18.37 -14.50 3.32
N ARG A 114 -18.10 -13.54 2.44
CA ARG A 114 -18.90 -13.30 1.22
C ARG A 114 -18.66 -14.31 0.11
N GLY A 115 -17.61 -15.12 0.20
CA GLY A 115 -17.20 -16.04 -0.87
C GLY A 115 -16.75 -15.34 -2.17
N GLN A 116 -16.43 -14.05 -2.11
CA GLN A 116 -16.04 -13.26 -3.29
C GLN A 116 -14.79 -12.44 -2.99
N PRO A 117 -13.64 -12.71 -3.66
CA PRO A 117 -12.44 -11.87 -3.56
C PRO A 117 -12.73 -10.42 -3.90
N PHE A 118 -11.89 -9.53 -3.38
CA PHE A 118 -11.97 -8.11 -3.68
C PHE A 118 -10.84 -7.71 -4.63
N THR A 119 -11.19 -6.97 -5.67
CA THR A 119 -10.23 -6.50 -6.67
C THR A 119 -10.16 -4.98 -6.68
N PHE A 120 -8.95 -4.43 -6.62
CA PHE A 120 -8.72 -2.98 -6.58
C PHE A 120 -7.40 -2.61 -7.27
N PRO A 121 -7.25 -1.37 -7.76
CA PRO A 121 -5.98 -0.90 -8.31
C PRO A 121 -5.01 -0.51 -7.18
N TYR A 122 -3.85 -1.16 -7.12
CA TYR A 122 -2.85 -0.94 -6.08
C TYR A 122 -2.04 0.34 -6.32
N GLY A 123 -1.96 1.19 -5.28
CA GLY A 123 -1.24 2.46 -5.32
C GLY A 123 -1.96 3.54 -6.13
N ALA A 124 -3.28 3.46 -6.23
CA ALA A 124 -4.11 4.37 -7.01
C ALA A 124 -5.08 5.21 -6.15
N HIS A 125 -4.97 5.16 -4.82
CA HIS A 125 -5.79 5.97 -3.90
C HIS A 125 -7.29 5.70 -4.03
N GLN A 126 -7.65 4.45 -4.33
CA GLN A 126 -9.04 3.98 -4.39
C GLN A 126 -9.45 3.10 -3.21
N VAL A 127 -8.51 2.84 -2.30
CA VAL A 127 -8.70 2.13 -1.04
C VAL A 127 -8.11 2.99 0.08
N ILE A 128 -8.27 2.58 1.34
CA ILE A 128 -7.63 3.28 2.47
C ILE A 128 -6.10 3.36 2.26
N ALA A 129 -5.48 4.44 2.74
CA ALA A 129 -4.05 4.69 2.50
C ALA A 129 -3.12 3.57 3.02
N GLY A 130 -3.53 2.86 4.07
CA GLY A 130 -2.81 1.70 4.59
C GLY A 130 -2.78 0.54 3.59
N TRP A 131 -3.82 0.38 2.77
CA TRP A 131 -3.85 -0.65 1.73
C TRP A 131 -3.08 -0.24 0.48
N ASP A 132 -2.97 1.06 0.17
CA ASP A 132 -2.14 1.55 -0.94
C ASP A 132 -0.64 1.27 -0.74
N THR A 133 -0.21 0.99 0.49
CA THR A 133 1.20 0.74 0.84
C THR A 133 1.44 -0.62 1.49
N GLY A 134 0.43 -1.26 2.07
CA GLY A 134 0.57 -2.47 2.89
C GLY A 134 1.02 -3.73 2.16
N PHE A 135 0.91 -3.75 0.82
CA PHE A 135 1.28 -4.92 0.02
C PHE A 135 2.72 -4.89 -0.49
N GLU A 136 3.48 -3.84 -0.20
CA GLU A 136 4.87 -3.76 -0.64
C GLU A 136 5.71 -4.93 -0.12
N GLY A 137 6.50 -5.52 -1.02
CA GLY A 137 7.32 -6.70 -0.75
C GLY A 137 6.55 -8.01 -0.65
N MET A 138 5.21 -8.01 -0.76
CA MET A 138 4.45 -9.26 -0.90
C MET A 138 4.69 -9.90 -2.26
N HIS A 139 4.43 -11.21 -2.33
CA HIS A 139 4.37 -11.96 -3.58
C HIS A 139 3.01 -12.65 -3.66
N VAL A 140 2.53 -12.92 -4.88
CA VAL A 140 1.30 -13.69 -5.08
C VAL A 140 1.39 -15.04 -4.36
N GLY A 141 0.28 -15.42 -3.71
CA GLY A 141 0.17 -16.55 -2.78
C GLY A 141 0.57 -16.23 -1.33
N GLY A 142 1.07 -15.02 -1.07
CA GLY A 142 1.47 -14.58 0.26
C GLY A 142 0.28 -14.16 1.14
N LYS A 143 0.42 -14.38 2.45
CA LYS A 143 -0.54 -13.96 3.48
C LYS A 143 0.15 -13.06 4.49
N ARG A 144 -0.55 -11.99 4.88
CA ARG A 144 0.00 -10.94 5.74
C ARG A 144 -1.07 -10.41 6.67
N ARG A 145 -0.70 -10.14 7.92
CA ARG A 145 -1.47 -9.28 8.83
C ARG A 145 -0.96 -7.86 8.72
N LEU A 146 -1.84 -6.89 8.49
CA LEU A 146 -1.57 -5.46 8.53
C LEU A 146 -2.16 -4.86 9.81
N PHE A 147 -1.41 -3.99 10.45
CA PHE A 147 -1.86 -3.14 11.55
C PHE A 147 -1.88 -1.71 11.06
N VAL A 148 -3.08 -1.19 10.80
CA VAL A 148 -3.30 0.08 10.12
C VAL A 148 -3.78 1.12 11.14
N PRO A 149 -2.96 2.13 11.47
CA PRO A 149 -3.39 3.24 12.31
C PRO A 149 -4.55 4.01 11.69
N TYR A 150 -5.37 4.66 12.50
CA TYR A 150 -6.58 5.32 12.03
C TYR A 150 -6.32 6.38 10.95
N GLN A 151 -5.18 7.06 11.00
CA GLN A 151 -4.75 8.07 10.02
C GLN A 151 -4.58 7.50 8.60
N LEU A 152 -4.30 6.19 8.50
CA LEU A 152 -4.18 5.46 7.25
C LEU A 152 -5.44 4.61 6.94
N ALA A 153 -6.46 4.69 7.79
CA ALA A 153 -7.73 4.00 7.67
C ALA A 153 -8.88 5.01 7.43
N TYR A 154 -9.88 5.04 8.31
CA TYR A 154 -11.06 5.91 8.19
C TYR A 154 -10.96 7.21 9.01
N GLY A 155 -9.79 7.51 9.56
CA GLY A 155 -9.48 8.80 10.17
C GLY A 155 -10.30 9.12 11.42
N GLU A 156 -10.45 10.42 11.66
CA GLU A 156 -11.15 10.98 12.81
C GLU A 156 -12.65 10.64 12.82
N ALA A 157 -13.26 10.48 11.65
CA ALA A 157 -14.71 10.26 11.53
C ALA A 157 -15.12 8.78 11.60
N GLY A 158 -14.20 7.85 11.33
CA GLY A 158 -14.53 6.43 11.21
C GLY A 158 -15.43 6.14 10.00
N HIS A 159 -16.13 5.00 10.04
CA HIS A 159 -17.14 4.62 9.08
C HIS A 159 -18.34 3.98 9.80
N PRO A 160 -19.25 4.79 10.35
CA PRO A 160 -20.43 4.29 11.07
C PRO A 160 -21.33 3.41 10.17
N PRO A 161 -22.04 2.42 10.76
CA PRO A 161 -21.99 2.02 12.17
C PRO A 161 -20.86 1.04 12.50
N ALA A 162 -20.10 0.57 11.51
CA ALA A 162 -19.20 -0.57 11.67
C ALA A 162 -17.82 -0.19 12.25
N ILE A 163 -17.31 1.00 11.92
CA ILE A 163 -15.97 1.44 12.29
C ILE A 163 -16.09 2.74 13.07
N PRO A 164 -15.68 2.79 14.36
CA PRO A 164 -15.76 3.99 15.17
C PRO A 164 -14.71 5.04 14.75
N GLU A 165 -14.86 6.24 15.29
CA GLU A 165 -13.89 7.33 15.18
C GLU A 165 -12.50 6.88 15.65
N LYS A 166 -11.45 7.27 14.92
CA LYS A 166 -10.04 6.98 15.25
C LYS A 166 -9.73 5.50 15.48
N ALA A 167 -10.48 4.60 14.82
CA ALA A 167 -10.25 3.18 14.93
C ALA A 167 -8.95 2.74 14.27
N GLU A 168 -8.10 2.04 15.02
CA GLU A 168 -7.02 1.23 14.44
C GLU A 168 -7.61 -0.09 13.92
N LEU A 169 -7.15 -0.51 12.74
CA LEU A 169 -7.67 -1.68 12.06
C LEU A 169 -6.61 -2.76 11.92
N ILE A 170 -7.05 -4.00 12.07
CA ILE A 170 -6.24 -5.19 11.77
C ILE A 170 -6.82 -5.84 10.54
N PHE A 171 -5.99 -6.09 9.53
CA PHE A 171 -6.40 -6.83 8.34
C PHE A 171 -5.56 -8.08 8.18
N ASP A 172 -6.21 -9.23 8.07
CA ASP A 172 -5.59 -10.42 7.48
C ASP A 172 -5.85 -10.39 5.98
N VAL A 173 -4.80 -10.39 5.16
CA VAL A 173 -4.89 -10.34 3.71
C VAL A 173 -4.14 -11.51 3.06
N GLU A 174 -4.64 -11.95 1.91
CA GLU A 174 -4.02 -12.92 1.03
C GLU A 174 -4.00 -12.37 -0.39
N LEU A 175 -2.80 -12.26 -0.99
CA LEU A 175 -2.64 -11.78 -2.35
C LEU A 175 -2.83 -12.94 -3.34
N ILE A 176 -3.97 -12.98 -4.01
CA ILE A 176 -4.36 -14.11 -4.87
C ILE A 176 -3.82 -13.94 -6.29
N ALA A 177 -3.92 -12.73 -6.84
CA ALA A 177 -3.51 -12.46 -8.22
C ALA A 177 -3.16 -10.99 -8.44
N ILE A 178 -2.33 -10.76 -9.46
CA ILE A 178 -1.99 -9.45 -10.00
C ILE A 178 -2.37 -9.46 -11.49
N SER A 179 -2.97 -8.38 -11.98
CA SER A 179 -3.40 -8.22 -13.37
C SER A 179 -3.08 -6.82 -13.90
N ASP A 180 -2.75 -6.73 -15.19
CA ASP A 180 -2.62 -5.47 -15.92
C ASP A 180 -3.95 -4.80 -16.22
N GLN A 181 -5.03 -5.58 -16.22
CA GLN A 181 -6.34 -5.13 -16.62
C GLN A 181 -7.30 -5.12 -15.43
N PRO A 182 -8.27 -4.18 -15.40
CA PRO A 182 -9.37 -4.22 -14.46
C PRO A 182 -10.06 -5.59 -14.49
N PRO A 183 -10.67 -6.03 -13.38
CA PRO A 183 -11.47 -7.23 -13.39
C PRO A 183 -12.50 -7.11 -14.52
N ALA A 184 -12.65 -8.19 -15.29
CA ALA A 184 -13.72 -8.24 -16.27
C ALA A 184 -15.04 -7.90 -15.55
N PRO A 185 -15.91 -7.06 -16.15
CA PRO A 185 -17.24 -6.85 -15.61
C PRO A 185 -17.82 -8.22 -15.28
N PRO A 186 -18.44 -8.41 -14.09
CA PRO A 186 -19.06 -9.67 -13.74
C PRO A 186 -19.89 -10.10 -14.95
N ALA A 187 -19.62 -11.29 -15.50
CA ALA A 187 -20.45 -11.83 -16.57
C ALA A 187 -21.88 -11.64 -16.09
N GLN A 188 -22.66 -10.79 -16.78
CA GLN A 188 -24.00 -10.46 -16.35
C GLN A 188 -24.68 -11.79 -16.01
N PRO A 189 -25.33 -11.91 -14.84
CA PRO A 189 -26.09 -13.12 -14.53
C PRO A 189 -26.89 -13.39 -15.79
N THR A 190 -26.66 -14.55 -16.43
CA THR A 190 -27.46 -14.95 -17.58
C THR A 190 -28.88 -14.74 -17.11
N GLU A 191 -29.61 -13.81 -17.74
CA GLU A 191 -30.98 -13.53 -17.36
C GLU A 191 -31.69 -14.88 -17.47
N THR A 192 -31.86 -15.58 -16.36
CA THR A 192 -32.68 -16.78 -16.32
C THR A 192 -34.04 -16.25 -16.74
N PRO A 193 -34.56 -16.64 -17.93
CA PRO A 193 -35.85 -16.15 -18.36
C PRO A 193 -36.83 -16.53 -17.25
N LYS A 194 -37.39 -15.51 -16.62
CA LYS A 194 -38.46 -15.69 -15.66
C LYS A 194 -39.64 -16.24 -16.48
N GLN A 195 -39.80 -17.56 -16.50
CA GLN A 195 -41.02 -18.22 -16.95
C GLN A 195 -42.00 -18.29 -15.78
#